data_AF-A0A2A9HGA8-F1
#
_entry.id   AF-A0A2A9HGA8-F1
#
_cell.length_a   1.000
_cell.length_b   1.000
_cell.length_c   1.000
_cell.angle_alpha   90.00
_cell.angle_beta   90.00
_cell.angle_gamma   90.00
#
_symmetry.space_group_name_H-M   'P 1'
#
loop_
_entity.id
_entity.type
_entity.pdbx_description
1 polymer ?
#
loop_
_entity_poly.entity_id
_entity_poly.type
_entity_poly.pdbx_seq_one_letter_code
_entity_poly.pdbx_strand_id
1 'polypeptide(L)'
;MANDVARRLAISVQPVPKQDPEERKRNFEETYLGFDLNAARIEASRCIQCPSAPCQEACPVHNDIPGALALIEAGDILGAADKFRETSNLPEMCGRLCPQEKLCEGACVVGFAIRPDGRQEPPVTIGKLEAFCTDYQRQQLGGYPMPRYMPEPTGFKVAVIGSGPAGLAVAEQLADKGHSVTVYEYWPEPGGVLVYGIPNFKMRKNIVDEYIAHLEAMGVRFICNTYVGRDITIDELFQQGFHAVFIGTGAGVGNEMGIEGEDLEGVYSATEFLVRGNLAPEMLPERLRTPLPKLNDVVVIGGGDTSMDCVRTAVRLGAQNVTCVYRRTEAEMLGREEERKNAREEGVRFEMLTLPTRILGDEHGRVRAVECQRMQLGEPDETGRRRPIPVPGSEFVIPADAVVIAIGYGADPVVPQTTSGIRTDRKALIQVDEKGRTTRPGVFAGGDNVNGADLVVTALADGRRAAEAIHEYLMTLPAPRR
;
A
#
# COMPACT_ATOMS: atom_id res chain seq x y z
N MET A 1 10.33 11.40 35.82
CA MET A 1 10.58 10.45 34.72
C MET A 1 10.28 9.01 35.13
N ALA A 2 11.05 8.36 36.04
CA ALA A 2 10.79 6.95 36.41
C ALA A 2 9.37 6.67 36.94
N ASN A 3 8.82 7.57 37.77
CA ASN A 3 7.46 7.43 38.30
C ASN A 3 6.37 7.59 37.21
N ASP A 4 6.64 8.36 36.16
CA ASP A 4 5.68 8.54 35.05
C ASP A 4 5.72 7.34 34.07
N VAL A 5 6.91 6.81 33.77
CA VAL A 5 7.04 5.58 32.96
C VAL A 5 6.31 4.41 33.62
N ALA A 6 6.49 4.20 34.92
CA ALA A 6 5.78 3.15 35.65
C ALA A 6 4.26 3.33 35.61
N ARG A 7 3.76 4.57 35.76
CA ARG A 7 2.34 4.91 35.63
C ARG A 7 1.80 4.57 34.25
N ARG A 8 2.51 4.96 33.18
CA ARG A 8 2.09 4.72 31.78
C ARG A 8 2.10 3.24 31.41
N LEU A 9 3.11 2.50 31.86
CA LEU A 9 3.19 1.04 31.64
C LEU A 9 2.08 0.26 32.37
N ALA A 10 1.45 0.84 33.39
CA ALA A 10 0.32 0.24 34.08
C ALA A 10 -1.02 0.36 33.30
N ILE A 11 -1.06 1.14 32.22
CA ILE A 11 -2.26 1.34 31.40
C ILE A 11 -2.40 0.19 30.41
N SER A 12 -3.53 -0.53 30.47
CA SER A 12 -3.84 -1.60 29.52
C SER A 12 -4.16 -1.07 28.13
N VAL A 13 -3.88 -1.88 27.11
CA VAL A 13 -4.27 -1.58 25.73
C VAL A 13 -5.77 -1.30 25.62
N GLN A 14 -6.12 -0.26 24.87
CA GLN A 14 -7.51 0.01 24.55
C GLN A 14 -7.94 -0.80 23.32
N PRO A 15 -9.07 -1.53 23.37
CA PRO A 15 -9.54 -2.28 22.23
C PRO A 15 -9.93 -1.31 21.10
N VAL A 16 -9.49 -1.61 19.88
CA VAL A 16 -9.95 -0.89 18.69
C VAL A 16 -11.27 -1.54 18.25
N PRO A 17 -12.38 -0.79 18.19
CA PRO A 17 -13.63 -1.26 17.62
C PRO A 17 -13.44 -1.94 16.25
N LYS A 18 -13.99 -3.15 16.11
CA LYS A 18 -13.88 -3.99 14.92
C LYS A 18 -15.26 -4.60 14.64
N GLN A 19 -15.68 -4.63 13.38
CA GLN A 19 -16.94 -5.26 12.98
C GLN A 19 -16.94 -6.76 13.34
N ASP A 20 -18.12 -7.29 13.65
CA ASP A 20 -18.30 -8.73 13.85
C ASP A 20 -17.94 -9.50 12.55
N PRO A 21 -17.24 -10.64 12.64
CA PRO A 21 -16.89 -11.44 11.47
C PRO A 21 -18.09 -11.82 10.59
N GLU A 22 -19.25 -12.17 11.16
CA GLU A 22 -20.42 -12.59 10.38
C GLU A 22 -21.09 -11.43 9.64
N GLU A 23 -21.00 -10.21 10.19
CA GLU A 23 -21.47 -8.99 9.55
C GLU A 23 -20.51 -8.56 8.42
N ARG A 24 -19.22 -8.44 8.72
CA ARG A 24 -18.23 -7.89 7.76
C ARG A 24 -17.91 -8.78 6.58
N LYS A 25 -18.25 -10.08 6.64
CA LYS A 25 -18.21 -10.97 5.47
C LYS A 25 -19.17 -10.55 4.37
N ARG A 26 -20.18 -9.72 4.68
CA ARG A 26 -21.29 -9.39 3.77
C ARG A 26 -21.24 -7.97 3.24
N ASN A 27 -20.19 -7.21 3.58
CA ASN A 27 -20.03 -5.82 3.17
C ASN A 27 -18.55 -5.51 2.91
N PHE A 28 -18.33 -4.38 2.23
CA PHE A 28 -16.99 -3.85 1.93
C PHE A 28 -16.62 -2.67 2.84
N GLU A 29 -17.35 -2.43 3.94
CA GLU A 29 -17.01 -1.39 4.89
C GLU A 29 -15.73 -1.75 5.69
N GLU A 30 -15.07 -0.73 6.23
CA GLU A 30 -13.81 -0.90 6.97
C GLU A 30 -13.96 -1.87 8.15
N THR A 31 -13.03 -2.82 8.23
CA THR A 31 -13.01 -3.86 9.27
C THR A 31 -12.87 -3.25 10.66
N TYR A 32 -11.99 -2.26 10.80
CA TYR A 32 -11.76 -1.51 12.04
C TYR A 32 -12.47 -0.16 11.95
N LEU A 33 -13.18 0.21 13.00
CA LEU A 33 -14.03 1.41 13.04
C LEU A 33 -13.33 2.63 13.65
N GLY A 34 -12.06 2.48 14.05
CA GLY A 34 -11.27 3.53 14.71
C GLY A 34 -11.62 3.69 16.20
N PHE A 35 -10.81 4.47 16.91
CA PHE A 35 -11.04 4.77 18.33
C PHE A 35 -12.14 5.83 18.50
N ASP A 36 -12.83 5.80 19.64
CA ASP A 36 -13.47 7.02 20.16
C ASP A 36 -12.44 7.92 20.85
N LEU A 37 -12.80 9.19 21.09
CA LEU A 37 -11.89 10.18 21.68
C LEU A 37 -11.35 9.75 23.04
N ASN A 38 -12.15 9.14 23.90
CA ASN A 38 -11.70 8.77 25.24
C ASN A 38 -10.71 7.59 25.16
N ALA A 39 -11.04 6.56 24.39
CA ALA A 39 -10.16 5.42 24.14
C ALA A 39 -8.84 5.85 23.50
N ALA A 40 -8.88 6.75 22.50
CA ALA A 40 -7.68 7.27 21.83
C ALA A 40 -6.75 7.98 22.82
N ARG A 41 -7.30 8.80 23.72
CA ARG A 41 -6.52 9.52 24.75
C ARG A 41 -5.87 8.56 25.75
N ILE A 42 -6.61 7.54 26.19
CA ILE A 42 -6.08 6.52 27.10
C ILE A 42 -4.98 5.71 26.39
N GLU A 43 -5.21 5.27 25.15
CA GLU A 43 -4.22 4.52 24.37
C GLU A 43 -2.95 5.34 24.12
N ALA A 44 -3.07 6.61 23.73
CA ALA A 44 -1.93 7.50 23.54
C ALA A 44 -1.13 7.70 24.84
N SER A 45 -1.80 7.73 25.99
CA SER A 45 -1.13 7.87 27.30
C SER A 45 -0.25 6.67 27.68
N ARG A 46 -0.38 5.52 26.99
CA ARG A 46 0.53 4.37 27.14
C ARG A 46 1.93 4.66 26.59
N CYS A 47 2.08 5.63 25.69
CA CYS A 47 3.38 6.05 25.17
C CYS A 47 4.28 6.56 26.29
N ILE A 48 5.40 5.89 26.53
CA ILE A 48 6.33 6.24 27.63
C ILE A 48 7.29 7.39 27.31
N GLN A 49 7.09 8.07 26.16
CA GLN A 49 7.90 9.21 25.72
C GLN A 49 9.40 8.89 25.73
N CYS A 50 9.78 7.80 25.04
CA CYS A 50 11.16 7.35 24.93
C CYS A 50 12.06 8.47 24.38
N PRO A 51 13.15 8.85 25.09
CA PRO A 51 14.07 9.87 24.59
C PRO A 51 14.71 9.52 23.24
N SER A 52 14.93 8.23 22.96
CA SER A 52 15.50 7.74 21.70
C SER A 52 14.47 7.47 20.60
N ALA A 53 13.16 7.58 20.90
CA ALA A 53 12.05 7.41 19.96
C ALA A 53 12.26 6.32 18.87
N PRO A 54 12.52 5.04 19.23
CA PRO A 54 12.83 4.01 18.23
C PRO A 54 11.68 3.76 17.23
N CYS A 55 10.44 4.10 17.61
CA CYS A 55 9.29 4.08 16.71
C CYS A 55 9.41 5.07 15.55
N GLN A 56 10.06 6.22 15.75
CA GLN A 56 10.30 7.24 14.72
C GLN A 56 11.39 6.77 13.74
N GLU A 57 12.47 6.18 14.24
CA GLU A 57 13.53 5.59 13.39
C GLU A 57 13.00 4.43 12.54
N ALA A 58 12.09 3.63 13.08
CA ALA A 58 11.47 2.52 12.36
C ALA A 58 10.37 2.96 11.37
N CYS A 59 9.95 4.22 11.39
CA CYS A 59 8.99 4.76 10.44
C CYS A 59 9.74 5.26 9.20
N PRO A 60 9.43 4.78 7.97
CA PRO A 60 10.19 5.20 6.78
C PRO A 60 10.10 6.68 6.43
N VAL A 61 9.07 7.38 6.94
CA VAL A 61 8.91 8.83 6.83
C VAL A 61 9.33 9.59 8.10
N HIS A 62 9.81 8.89 9.13
CA HIS A 62 10.31 9.46 10.38
C HIS A 62 9.32 10.36 11.13
N ASN A 63 8.04 9.97 11.17
CA ASN A 63 6.99 10.65 11.93
C ASN A 63 7.41 10.87 13.40
N ASP A 64 7.21 12.09 13.92
CA ASP A 64 7.36 12.40 15.35
C ASP A 64 6.17 11.83 16.13
N ILE A 65 6.21 10.50 16.30
CA ILE A 65 5.18 9.72 16.96
C ILE A 65 5.05 10.14 18.45
N PRO A 66 6.12 10.28 19.25
CA PRO A 66 5.98 10.70 20.65
C PRO A 66 5.30 12.07 20.77
N GLY A 67 5.66 13.03 19.91
CA GLY A 67 5.04 14.35 19.86
C GLY A 67 3.55 14.29 19.50
N ALA A 68 3.20 13.55 18.45
CA ALA A 68 1.80 13.37 18.05
C ALA A 68 0.97 12.71 19.17
N LEU A 69 1.50 11.68 19.82
CA LEU A 69 0.80 11.00 20.92
C LEU A 69 0.66 11.86 22.18
N ALA A 70 1.63 12.74 22.45
CA ALA A 70 1.51 13.70 23.54
C ALA A 70 0.36 14.70 23.30
N LEU A 71 0.16 15.13 22.05
CA LEU A 71 -0.94 16.01 21.65
C LEU A 71 -2.29 15.29 21.77
N ILE A 72 -2.39 14.01 21.36
CA ILE A 72 -3.60 13.20 21.58
C ILE A 72 -3.90 13.09 23.09
N GLU A 73 -2.91 12.74 23.93
CA GLU A 73 -3.09 12.65 25.39
C GLU A 73 -3.64 13.97 25.98
N ALA A 74 -3.09 15.10 25.53
CA ALA A 74 -3.53 16.44 25.92
C ALA A 74 -4.93 16.84 25.40
N GLY A 75 -5.46 16.12 24.40
CA GLY A 75 -6.74 16.38 23.77
C GLY A 75 -6.68 17.31 22.55
N ASP A 76 -5.47 17.66 22.09
CA ASP A 76 -5.27 18.43 20.85
C ASP A 76 -5.17 17.49 19.65
N ILE A 77 -6.33 17.03 19.17
CA ILE A 77 -6.40 16.02 18.10
C ILE A 77 -6.02 16.62 16.74
N LEU A 78 -6.36 17.89 16.51
CA LEU A 78 -6.00 18.59 15.27
C LEU A 78 -4.49 18.79 15.19
N GLY A 79 -3.87 19.26 16.28
CA GLY A 79 -2.42 19.39 16.37
C GLY A 79 -1.70 18.05 16.22
N ALA A 80 -2.25 16.96 16.76
CA ALA A 80 -1.70 15.62 16.55
C ALA A 80 -1.73 15.18 15.08
N ALA A 81 -2.82 15.46 14.36
CA ALA A 81 -2.92 15.18 12.94
C ALA A 81 -1.92 16.01 12.12
N ASP A 82 -1.80 17.31 12.42
CA ASP A 82 -0.80 18.18 11.79
C ASP A 82 0.62 17.66 12.03
N LYS A 83 0.88 17.13 13.23
CA LYS A 83 2.18 16.55 13.58
C LYS A 83 2.56 15.35 12.70
N PHE A 84 1.61 14.49 12.35
CA PHE A 84 1.85 13.42 11.39
C PHE A 84 2.05 13.95 9.96
N ARG A 85 1.35 15.02 9.57
CA ARG A 85 1.46 15.62 8.23
C ARG A 85 2.78 16.31 7.96
N GLU A 86 3.49 16.76 9.00
CA GLU A 86 4.84 17.34 8.86
C GLU A 86 5.77 16.44 8.02
N THR A 87 5.63 15.12 8.17
CA THR A 87 6.50 14.11 7.57
C THR A 87 5.77 13.12 6.64
N SER A 88 4.45 12.99 6.74
CA SER A 88 3.65 12.08 5.90
C SER A 88 2.61 12.82 5.07
N ASN A 89 2.57 12.56 3.76
CA ASN A 89 1.54 13.11 2.85
C ASN A 89 0.21 12.35 2.95
N LEU A 90 0.24 11.08 3.37
CA LEU A 90 -0.94 10.20 3.41
C LEU A 90 -1.10 9.51 4.79
N PRO A 91 -1.13 10.25 5.91
CA PRO A 91 -1.19 9.63 7.24
C PRO A 91 -2.50 8.86 7.46
N GLU A 92 -3.61 9.24 6.81
CA GLU A 92 -4.88 8.48 6.85
C GLU A 92 -4.70 7.06 6.29
N MET A 93 -3.92 6.93 5.22
CA MET A 93 -3.64 5.68 4.52
C MET A 93 -2.59 4.87 5.30
N CYS A 94 -1.48 5.51 5.71
CA CYS A 94 -0.40 4.86 6.46
C CYS A 94 -0.89 4.27 7.79
N GLY A 95 -1.72 4.99 8.54
CA GLY A 95 -2.29 4.51 9.80
C GLY A 95 -3.13 3.23 9.64
N ARG A 96 -3.70 3.02 8.45
CA ARG A 96 -4.50 1.83 8.12
C ARG A 96 -3.66 0.69 7.53
N LEU A 97 -2.68 1.00 6.70
CA LEU A 97 -2.10 0.07 5.74
C LEU A 97 -0.66 -0.36 6.06
N CYS A 98 0.09 0.44 6.82
CA CYS A 98 1.44 0.05 7.22
C CYS A 98 1.40 -1.29 7.98
N PRO A 99 2.37 -2.20 7.79
CA PRO A 99 2.57 -3.33 8.68
C PRO A 99 3.30 -2.84 9.93
N GLN A 100 2.58 -2.16 10.84
CA GLN A 100 3.22 -1.50 11.98
C GLN A 100 4.01 -2.47 12.86
N GLU A 101 3.63 -3.75 12.89
CA GLU A 101 4.35 -4.81 13.62
C GLU A 101 5.79 -5.03 13.09
N LYS A 102 6.08 -4.61 11.86
CA LYS A 102 7.42 -4.63 11.25
C LYS A 102 8.08 -3.24 11.24
N LEU A 103 7.36 -2.20 11.67
CA LEU A 103 7.78 -0.80 11.62
C LEU A 103 7.68 -0.18 13.03
N CYS A 104 6.94 0.92 13.16
CA CYS A 104 6.88 1.75 14.37
C CYS A 104 6.40 1.00 15.62
N GLU A 105 5.40 0.11 15.51
CA GLU A 105 4.90 -0.68 16.64
C GLU A 105 5.84 -1.84 16.97
N GLY A 106 6.47 -2.44 15.96
CA GLY A 106 7.53 -3.45 16.14
C GLY A 106 8.76 -2.92 16.88
N ALA A 107 9.03 -1.61 16.80
CA ALA A 107 10.10 -0.94 17.53
C ALA A 107 9.66 -0.31 18.87
N CYS A 108 8.37 -0.39 19.22
CA CYS A 108 7.84 0.29 20.40
C CYS A 108 8.25 -0.42 21.70
N VAL A 109 8.97 0.29 22.57
CA VAL A 109 9.48 -0.23 23.86
C VAL A 109 8.37 -0.76 24.78
N VAL A 110 7.15 -0.22 24.69
CA VAL A 110 6.00 -0.66 25.50
C VAL A 110 5.67 -2.14 25.29
N GLY A 111 5.87 -2.65 24.06
CA GLY A 111 5.64 -4.06 23.72
C GLY A 111 6.68 -5.01 24.33
N PHE A 112 7.85 -4.49 24.71
CA PHE A 112 8.95 -5.27 25.29
C PHE A 112 9.16 -5.03 26.78
N ALA A 113 8.40 -4.11 27.39
CA ALA A 113 8.58 -3.69 28.77
C ALA A 113 8.22 -4.81 29.76
N ILE A 114 9.13 -5.10 30.69
CA ILE A 114 8.88 -5.99 31.83
C ILE A 114 8.10 -5.22 32.90
N ARG A 115 6.87 -5.66 33.17
CA ARG A 115 6.00 -5.04 34.18
C ARG A 115 6.11 -5.76 35.53
N PRO A 116 6.01 -5.05 36.68
CA PRO A 116 6.12 -5.67 38.01
C PRO A 116 5.07 -6.74 38.32
N ASP A 117 3.88 -6.63 37.72
CA ASP A 117 2.78 -7.60 37.84
C ASP A 117 2.93 -8.80 36.88
N GLY A 118 4.02 -8.85 36.10
CA GLY A 118 4.32 -9.92 35.16
C GLY A 118 3.49 -9.88 33.87
N ARG A 119 2.56 -8.94 33.70
CA ARG A 119 1.71 -8.91 32.50
C ARG A 119 2.47 -8.40 31.28
N GLN A 120 2.16 -8.99 30.15
CA GLN A 120 2.57 -8.49 28.84
C GLN A 120 1.40 -7.76 28.21
N GLU A 121 1.70 -6.64 27.56
CA GLU A 121 0.74 -5.86 26.80
C GLU A 121 1.37 -5.59 25.44
N PRO A 122 0.56 -5.47 24.37
CA PRO A 122 1.07 -5.12 23.05
C PRO A 122 1.73 -3.74 23.05
N PRO A 123 2.46 -3.38 21.99
CA PRO A 123 2.93 -2.01 21.79
C PRO A 123 1.77 -0.98 21.83
N VAL A 124 2.12 0.30 21.84
CA VAL A 124 1.12 1.36 21.64
C VAL A 124 0.55 1.23 20.24
N THR A 125 -0.76 1.37 20.08
CA THR A 125 -1.48 1.19 18.80
C THR A 125 -1.31 2.42 17.90
N ILE A 126 -0.07 2.69 17.48
CA ILE A 126 0.34 3.91 16.76
C ILE A 126 -0.44 4.08 15.46
N GLY A 127 -0.56 3.04 14.63
CA GLY A 127 -1.22 3.17 13.33
C GLY A 127 -2.69 3.55 13.45
N LYS A 128 -3.41 2.95 14.40
CA LYS A 128 -4.83 3.27 14.61
C LYS A 128 -5.03 4.65 15.26
N LEU A 129 -4.07 5.13 16.04
CA LEU A 129 -4.07 6.51 16.55
C LEU A 129 -3.77 7.54 15.45
N GLU A 130 -2.86 7.24 14.53
CA GLU A 130 -2.60 8.05 13.32
C GLU A 130 -3.88 8.16 12.45
N ALA A 131 -4.53 7.03 12.16
CA ALA A 131 -5.80 7.02 11.44
C ALA A 131 -6.91 7.78 12.20
N PHE A 132 -7.01 7.60 13.52
CA PHE A 132 -8.02 8.29 14.34
C PHE A 132 -7.88 9.82 14.29
N CYS A 133 -6.68 10.35 14.54
CA CYS A 133 -6.51 11.81 14.62
C CYS A 133 -6.69 12.48 13.25
N THR A 134 -6.25 11.83 12.17
CA THR A 134 -6.39 12.35 10.81
C THR A 134 -7.83 12.30 10.31
N ASP A 135 -8.57 11.23 10.60
CA ASP A 135 -10.01 11.16 10.34
C ASP A 135 -10.78 12.24 11.14
N TYR A 136 -10.44 12.41 12.43
CA TYR A 136 -11.04 13.44 13.28
C TYR A 136 -10.80 14.83 12.70
N GLN A 137 -9.57 15.15 12.29
CA GLN A 137 -9.24 16.43 11.67
C GLN A 137 -10.07 16.65 10.40
N ARG A 138 -10.11 15.67 9.49
CA ARG A 138 -10.91 15.78 8.26
C ARG A 138 -12.38 16.05 8.53
N GLN A 139 -12.96 15.35 9.51
CA GLN A 139 -14.37 15.53 9.89
C GLN A 139 -14.62 16.92 10.48
N GLN A 140 -13.72 17.45 11.31
CA GLN A 140 -13.87 18.78 11.90
C GLN A 140 -13.70 19.91 10.87
N LEU A 141 -12.83 19.72 9.87
CA LEU A 141 -12.57 20.71 8.82
C LEU A 141 -13.51 20.59 7.63
N GLY A 142 -14.22 19.48 7.47
CA GLY A 142 -15.04 19.18 6.28
C GLY A 142 -14.19 18.80 5.06
N GLY A 143 -12.97 18.29 5.26
CA GLY A 143 -12.03 17.94 4.20
C GLY A 143 -10.58 17.95 4.69
N TYR A 144 -9.62 17.84 3.75
CA TYR A 144 -8.20 17.96 4.05
C TYR A 144 -7.81 19.40 4.44
N PRO A 145 -6.84 19.60 5.35
CA PRO A 145 -6.37 20.92 5.70
C PRO A 145 -5.76 21.61 4.47
N MET A 146 -6.28 22.80 4.13
CA MET A 146 -5.73 23.62 3.05
C MET A 146 -4.63 24.54 3.58
N PRO A 147 -3.56 24.81 2.80
CA PRO A 147 -2.60 25.83 3.14
C PRO A 147 -3.28 27.19 3.27
N ARG A 148 -2.88 27.98 4.28
CA ARG A 148 -3.46 29.30 4.54
C ARG A 148 -3.25 30.27 3.37
N TYR A 149 -2.14 30.12 2.65
CA TYR A 149 -1.80 30.88 1.46
C TYR A 149 -1.23 29.94 0.41
N MET A 150 -1.66 30.12 -0.84
CA MET A 150 -1.03 29.43 -1.96
C MET A 150 0.36 30.03 -2.23
N PRO A 151 1.37 29.20 -2.54
CA PRO A 151 2.70 29.68 -2.87
C PRO A 151 2.70 30.51 -4.17
N GLU A 152 3.63 31.46 -4.26
CA GLU A 152 3.85 32.23 -5.49
C GLU A 152 4.33 31.30 -6.62
N PRO A 153 3.76 31.38 -7.84
CA PRO A 153 4.17 30.53 -8.95
C PRO A 153 5.64 30.71 -9.32
N THR A 154 6.38 29.59 -9.34
CA THR A 154 7.79 29.57 -9.76
C THR A 154 7.95 29.70 -11.29
N GLY A 155 6.88 29.39 -12.04
CA GLY A 155 6.86 29.30 -13.49
C GLY A 155 7.35 27.95 -14.04
N PHE A 156 7.91 27.09 -13.20
CA PHE A 156 8.34 25.75 -13.62
C PHE A 156 7.17 24.77 -13.69
N LYS A 157 7.30 23.81 -14.61
CA LYS A 157 6.30 22.77 -14.91
C LYS A 157 6.91 21.39 -14.70
N VAL A 158 6.21 20.52 -13.98
CA VAL A 158 6.64 19.14 -13.70
C VAL A 158 5.58 18.15 -14.13
N ALA A 159 5.99 17.14 -14.89
CA ALA A 159 5.14 16.00 -15.22
C ALA A 159 5.40 14.86 -14.23
N VAL A 160 4.34 14.33 -13.63
CA VAL A 160 4.39 13.18 -12.72
C VAL A 160 3.72 12.01 -13.42
N ILE A 161 4.41 10.90 -13.61
CA ILE A 161 3.90 9.73 -14.33
C ILE A 161 3.52 8.67 -13.29
N GLY A 162 2.21 8.42 -13.15
CA GLY A 162 1.61 7.55 -12.15
C GLY A 162 1.06 8.33 -10.95
N SER A 163 -0.17 8.01 -10.56
CA SER A 163 -0.89 8.64 -9.44
C SER A 163 -0.93 7.76 -8.17
N GLY A 164 0.01 6.82 -8.03
CA GLY A 164 0.21 6.07 -6.79
C GLY A 164 0.83 6.92 -5.67
N PRO A 165 1.07 6.34 -4.48
CA PRO A 165 1.56 7.07 -3.31
C PRO A 165 2.79 7.96 -3.57
N ALA A 166 3.79 7.46 -4.30
CA ALA A 166 4.98 8.23 -4.63
C ALA A 166 4.66 9.47 -5.50
N GLY A 167 3.86 9.29 -6.55
CA GLY A 167 3.47 10.38 -7.45
C GLY A 167 2.59 11.42 -6.75
N LEU A 168 1.68 10.98 -5.88
CA LEU A 168 0.85 11.87 -5.07
C LEU A 168 1.69 12.71 -4.09
N ALA A 169 2.65 12.10 -3.39
CA ALA A 169 3.58 12.86 -2.55
C ALA A 169 4.41 13.87 -3.35
N VAL A 170 4.92 13.48 -4.53
CA VAL A 170 5.64 14.42 -5.40
C VAL A 170 4.74 15.58 -5.83
N ALA A 171 3.50 15.29 -6.18
CA ALA A 171 2.56 16.31 -6.63
C ALA A 171 2.25 17.34 -5.52
N GLU A 172 1.92 16.88 -4.32
CA GLU A 172 1.66 17.76 -3.16
C GLU A 172 2.90 18.60 -2.83
N GLN A 173 4.06 17.95 -2.64
CA GLN A 173 5.29 18.63 -2.21
C GLN A 173 5.79 19.67 -3.23
N LEU A 174 5.59 19.44 -4.53
CA LEU A 174 5.98 20.40 -5.56
C LEU A 174 4.93 21.52 -5.73
N ALA A 175 3.64 21.21 -5.57
CA ALA A 175 2.58 22.22 -5.56
C ALA A 175 2.77 23.20 -4.39
N ASP A 176 3.09 22.70 -3.20
CA ASP A 176 3.44 23.52 -2.00
C ASP A 176 4.65 24.45 -2.21
N LYS A 177 5.51 24.11 -3.17
CA LYS A 177 6.68 24.91 -3.55
C LYS A 177 6.40 25.87 -4.73
N GLY A 178 5.15 25.97 -5.18
CA GLY A 178 4.72 26.88 -6.25
C GLY A 178 4.97 26.39 -7.66
N HIS A 179 5.28 25.11 -7.86
CA HIS A 179 5.46 24.53 -9.19
C HIS A 179 4.13 24.12 -9.81
N SER A 180 4.02 24.23 -11.13
CA SER A 180 2.87 23.68 -11.86
C SER A 180 3.05 22.17 -12.07
N VAL A 181 2.15 21.37 -11.53
CA VAL A 181 2.23 19.90 -11.60
C VAL A 181 1.12 19.32 -12.46
N THR A 182 1.46 18.41 -13.37
CA THR A 182 0.50 17.59 -14.11
C THR A 182 0.82 16.11 -13.88
N VAL A 183 -0.14 15.38 -13.34
CA VAL A 183 -0.07 13.94 -13.09
C VAL A 183 -0.72 13.20 -14.25
N TYR A 184 0.01 12.30 -14.90
CA TYR A 184 -0.48 11.40 -15.93
C TYR A 184 -0.76 10.03 -15.31
N GLU A 185 -1.98 9.53 -15.47
CA GLU A 185 -2.41 8.25 -14.92
C GLU A 185 -2.87 7.32 -16.05
N TYR A 186 -2.43 6.06 -16.01
CA TYR A 186 -2.80 5.05 -16.98
C TYR A 186 -4.26 4.60 -16.82
N TRP A 187 -4.71 4.45 -15.58
CA TRP A 187 -6.07 4.03 -15.26
C TRP A 187 -7.10 5.18 -15.39
N PRO A 188 -8.41 4.87 -15.39
CA PRO A 188 -9.45 5.89 -15.50
C PRO A 188 -9.50 6.89 -14.34
N GLU A 189 -9.21 6.42 -13.12
CA GLU A 189 -9.22 7.21 -11.89
C GLU A 189 -7.81 7.28 -11.28
N PRO A 190 -7.44 8.40 -10.63
CA PRO A 190 -6.16 8.51 -9.94
C PRO A 190 -6.16 7.77 -8.59
N GLY A 191 -4.96 7.41 -8.10
CA GLY A 191 -4.73 6.82 -6.78
C GLY A 191 -3.90 5.52 -6.80
N GLY A 192 -3.62 4.96 -7.97
CA GLY A 192 -2.80 3.75 -8.12
C GLY A 192 -3.29 2.59 -7.24
N VAL A 193 -2.39 1.95 -6.49
CA VAL A 193 -2.73 0.80 -5.62
C VAL A 193 -3.76 1.16 -4.53
N LEU A 194 -3.84 2.44 -4.13
CA LEU A 194 -4.81 2.92 -3.14
C LEU A 194 -6.25 2.80 -3.66
N VAL A 195 -6.46 2.81 -4.98
CA VAL A 195 -7.75 2.57 -5.65
C VAL A 195 -7.82 1.15 -6.20
N TYR A 196 -6.84 0.73 -6.98
CA TYR A 196 -6.89 -0.51 -7.79
C TYR A 196 -6.29 -1.76 -7.12
N GLY A 197 -5.81 -1.67 -5.89
CA GLY A 197 -5.30 -2.84 -5.14
C GLY A 197 -6.04 -3.06 -3.83
N ILE A 198 -5.93 -2.08 -2.94
CA ILE A 198 -6.30 -2.21 -1.53
C ILE A 198 -7.82 -2.19 -1.36
N PRO A 199 -8.49 -3.22 -0.85
CA PRO A 199 -9.96 -3.23 -0.80
C PRO A 199 -10.57 -2.20 0.18
N ASN A 200 -11.83 -1.82 -0.06
CA ASN A 200 -12.59 -0.89 0.80
C ASN A 200 -12.66 -1.33 2.27
N PHE A 201 -12.66 -2.64 2.53
CA PHE A 201 -12.72 -3.18 3.89
C PHE A 201 -11.43 -2.99 4.71
N LYS A 202 -10.33 -2.53 4.08
CA LYS A 202 -9.10 -2.08 4.75
C LYS A 202 -9.04 -0.56 4.84
N MET A 203 -9.47 0.11 3.78
CA MET A 203 -9.47 1.56 3.68
C MET A 203 -10.50 2.02 2.65
N ARG A 204 -11.41 2.90 3.06
CA ARG A 204 -12.44 3.41 2.15
C ARG A 204 -11.84 4.27 1.04
N LYS A 205 -12.35 4.10 -0.19
CA LYS A 205 -11.89 4.88 -1.35
C LYS A 205 -12.17 6.37 -1.26
N ASN A 206 -13.25 6.77 -0.58
CA ASN A 206 -13.58 8.19 -0.41
C ASN A 206 -12.44 8.99 0.27
N ILE A 207 -11.59 8.31 1.06
CA ILE A 207 -10.42 8.95 1.64
C ILE A 207 -9.46 9.41 0.54
N VAL A 208 -9.25 8.57 -0.47
CA VAL A 208 -8.43 8.87 -1.65
C VAL A 208 -9.11 9.92 -2.52
N ASP A 209 -10.41 9.78 -2.79
CA ASP A 209 -11.16 10.73 -3.62
C ASP A 209 -11.09 12.16 -3.06
N GLU A 210 -11.30 12.30 -1.75
CA GLU A 210 -11.17 13.60 -1.06
C GLU A 210 -9.74 14.15 -1.11
N TYR A 211 -8.72 13.30 -1.07
CA TYR A 211 -7.33 13.71 -1.17
C TYR A 211 -6.96 14.16 -2.59
N ILE A 212 -7.48 13.47 -3.62
CA ILE A 212 -7.30 13.90 -5.01
C ILE A 212 -7.97 15.27 -5.23
N ALA A 213 -9.20 15.45 -4.76
CA ALA A 213 -9.90 16.73 -4.83
C ALA A 213 -9.14 17.85 -4.11
N HIS A 214 -8.48 17.53 -2.99
CA HIS A 214 -7.60 18.45 -2.28
C HIS A 214 -6.40 18.88 -3.15
N LEU A 215 -5.72 17.93 -3.80
CA LEU A 215 -4.61 18.26 -4.72
C LEU A 215 -5.07 19.07 -5.93
N GLU A 216 -6.25 18.78 -6.48
CA GLU A 216 -6.86 19.58 -7.55
C GLU A 216 -7.16 21.01 -7.08
N ALA A 217 -7.65 21.18 -5.85
CA ALA A 217 -7.85 22.49 -5.24
C ALA A 217 -6.54 23.25 -5.01
N MET A 218 -5.41 22.55 -4.84
CA MET A 218 -4.06 23.12 -4.83
C MET A 218 -3.51 23.43 -6.23
N GLY A 219 -4.25 23.10 -7.29
CA GLY A 219 -3.87 23.37 -8.68
C GLY A 219 -3.11 22.24 -9.36
N VAL A 220 -3.02 21.05 -8.76
CA VAL A 220 -2.51 19.86 -9.43
C VAL A 220 -3.51 19.42 -10.50
N ARG A 221 -3.03 19.13 -11.71
CA ARG A 221 -3.86 18.62 -12.80
C ARG A 221 -3.69 17.11 -12.97
N PHE A 222 -4.78 16.37 -13.04
CA PHE A 222 -4.76 14.95 -13.40
C PHE A 222 -5.17 14.75 -14.87
N ILE A 223 -4.44 13.87 -15.58
CA ILE A 223 -4.72 13.42 -16.94
C ILE A 223 -4.72 11.89 -16.93
N CYS A 224 -5.91 11.33 -16.77
CA CYS A 224 -6.15 9.89 -16.70
C CYS A 224 -6.20 9.24 -18.09
N ASN A 225 -6.32 7.90 -18.13
CA ASN A 225 -6.36 7.10 -19.37
C ASN A 225 -5.19 7.39 -20.31
N THR A 226 -4.00 7.67 -19.76
CA THR A 226 -2.81 8.01 -20.53
C THR A 226 -1.65 7.11 -20.16
N TYR A 227 -1.29 6.21 -21.07
CA TYR A 227 -0.14 5.32 -20.92
C TYR A 227 1.13 6.02 -21.45
N VAL A 228 1.86 6.64 -20.55
CA VAL A 228 3.16 7.25 -20.89
C VAL A 228 4.16 6.17 -21.34
N GLY A 229 4.82 6.41 -22.47
CA GLY A 229 5.63 5.46 -23.23
C GLY A 229 4.89 4.83 -24.42
N ARG A 230 3.55 4.89 -24.47
CA ARG A 230 2.76 4.45 -25.64
C ARG A 230 1.98 5.60 -26.27
N ASP A 231 1.19 6.30 -25.47
CA ASP A 231 0.30 7.39 -25.92
C ASP A 231 1.04 8.73 -26.00
N ILE A 232 2.03 8.92 -25.11
CA ILE A 232 2.94 10.07 -25.07
C ILE A 232 4.26 9.63 -24.45
N THR A 233 5.38 10.12 -24.94
CA THR A 233 6.73 9.80 -24.44
C THR A 233 7.28 10.88 -23.51
N ILE A 234 8.30 10.55 -22.72
CA ILE A 234 9.01 11.53 -21.88
C ILE A 234 9.65 12.64 -22.74
N ASP A 235 10.15 12.31 -23.92
CA ASP A 235 10.70 13.31 -24.85
C ASP A 235 9.64 14.33 -25.30
N GLU A 236 8.43 13.87 -25.59
CA GLU A 236 7.30 14.74 -25.94
C GLU A 236 6.85 15.60 -24.76
N LEU A 237 6.90 15.10 -23.52
CA LEU A 237 6.64 15.91 -22.33
C LEU A 237 7.65 17.08 -22.23
N PHE A 238 8.94 16.83 -22.43
CA PHE A 238 9.91 17.93 -22.47
C PHE A 238 9.64 18.91 -23.63
N GLN A 239 9.23 18.42 -24.81
CA GLN A 239 8.86 19.28 -25.95
C GLN A 239 7.62 20.14 -25.67
N GLN A 240 6.69 19.67 -24.82
CA GLN A 240 5.53 20.42 -24.34
C GLN A 240 5.89 21.48 -23.27
N GLY A 241 7.18 21.60 -22.90
CA GLY A 241 7.66 22.61 -21.97
C GLY A 241 7.62 22.19 -20.50
N PHE A 242 7.55 20.88 -20.22
CA PHE A 242 7.87 20.38 -18.89
C PHE A 242 9.38 20.52 -18.63
N HIS A 243 9.75 20.92 -17.43
CA HIS A 243 11.14 21.20 -17.04
C HIS A 243 11.77 20.02 -16.30
N ALA A 244 10.94 19.18 -15.67
CA ALA A 244 11.32 17.92 -15.06
C ALA A 244 10.20 16.90 -15.20
N VAL A 245 10.54 15.61 -15.17
CA VAL A 245 9.53 14.54 -14.98
C VAL A 245 9.92 13.59 -13.86
N PHE A 246 8.91 13.14 -13.13
CA PHE A 246 9.00 12.08 -12.13
C PHE A 246 8.29 10.83 -12.62
N ILE A 247 8.94 9.67 -12.49
CA ILE A 247 8.38 8.36 -12.86
C ILE A 247 8.03 7.61 -11.57
N GLY A 248 6.74 7.48 -11.29
CA GLY A 248 6.17 6.73 -10.16
C GLY A 248 5.15 5.69 -10.62
N THR A 249 5.48 4.93 -11.67
CA THR A 249 4.59 3.96 -12.33
C THR A 249 4.35 2.68 -11.51
N GLY A 250 5.12 2.49 -10.44
CA GLY A 250 5.06 1.30 -9.58
C GLY A 250 5.49 -0.01 -10.25
N ALA A 251 5.24 -1.12 -9.56
CA ALA A 251 5.43 -2.48 -10.07
C ALA A 251 4.05 -3.13 -10.31
N GLY A 252 3.43 -2.81 -11.46
CA GLY A 252 2.05 -3.21 -11.76
C GLY A 252 1.90 -4.51 -12.55
N VAL A 253 2.99 -5.15 -13.00
CA VAL A 253 2.92 -6.35 -13.84
C VAL A 253 2.84 -7.58 -12.97
N GLY A 254 1.70 -8.29 -12.98
CA GLY A 254 1.54 -9.52 -12.20
C GLY A 254 2.50 -10.62 -12.65
N ASN A 255 3.14 -11.30 -11.70
CA ASN A 255 3.99 -12.45 -11.99
C ASN A 255 3.14 -13.68 -12.36
N GLU A 256 3.62 -14.45 -13.33
CA GLU A 256 3.04 -15.73 -13.75
C GLU A 256 3.74 -16.91 -13.04
N MET A 257 3.01 -18.01 -12.84
CA MET A 257 3.56 -19.25 -12.30
C MET A 257 4.34 -20.05 -13.35
N GLY A 258 3.95 -19.96 -14.62
CA GLY A 258 4.50 -20.75 -15.71
C GLY A 258 4.13 -22.23 -15.63
N ILE A 259 2.93 -22.54 -15.14
CA ILE A 259 2.43 -23.93 -15.01
C ILE A 259 1.35 -24.24 -16.05
N GLU A 260 1.13 -25.52 -16.30
CA GLU A 260 0.04 -25.98 -17.19
C GLU A 260 -1.33 -25.51 -16.67
N GLY A 261 -2.17 -24.99 -17.57
CA GLY A 261 -3.54 -24.55 -17.28
C GLY A 261 -3.68 -23.12 -16.76
N GLU A 262 -2.60 -22.33 -16.72
CA GLU A 262 -2.63 -20.92 -16.29
C GLU A 262 -3.43 -20.00 -17.24
N ASP A 263 -3.77 -20.47 -18.45
CA ASP A 263 -4.58 -19.80 -19.45
C ASP A 263 -6.07 -20.19 -19.44
N LEU A 264 -6.49 -21.08 -18.54
CA LEU A 264 -7.89 -21.53 -18.42
C LEU A 264 -8.82 -20.38 -17.99
N GLU A 265 -10.07 -20.42 -18.45
CA GLU A 265 -11.11 -19.51 -17.97
C GLU A 265 -11.37 -19.76 -16.49
N GLY A 266 -11.32 -18.70 -15.67
CA GLY A 266 -11.39 -18.80 -14.21
C GLY A 266 -10.03 -18.66 -13.51
N VAL A 267 -8.93 -18.56 -14.27
CA VAL A 267 -7.64 -18.08 -13.75
C VAL A 267 -7.59 -16.56 -13.85
N TYR A 268 -7.26 -15.90 -12.75
CA TYR A 268 -7.20 -14.45 -12.65
C TYR A 268 -5.85 -13.99 -12.11
N SER A 269 -5.33 -12.89 -12.66
CA SER A 269 -4.33 -12.11 -11.93
C SER A 269 -4.95 -11.48 -10.68
N ALA A 270 -4.15 -11.27 -9.63
CA ALA A 270 -4.65 -10.63 -8.42
C ALA A 270 -5.24 -9.24 -8.67
N THR A 271 -4.60 -8.38 -9.48
CA THR A 271 -5.15 -7.06 -9.82
C THR A 271 -6.51 -7.19 -10.50
N GLU A 272 -6.64 -8.06 -11.51
CA GLU A 272 -7.92 -8.28 -12.19
C GLU A 272 -9.01 -8.70 -11.21
N PHE A 273 -8.72 -9.67 -10.35
CA PHE A 273 -9.69 -10.18 -9.37
C PHE A 273 -10.11 -9.09 -8.38
N LEU A 274 -9.15 -8.33 -7.85
CA LEU A 274 -9.40 -7.29 -6.87
C LEU A 274 -10.20 -6.13 -7.46
N VAL A 275 -9.82 -5.61 -8.63
CA VAL A 275 -10.53 -4.44 -9.19
C VAL A 275 -11.96 -4.79 -9.59
N ARG A 276 -12.18 -5.97 -10.18
CA ARG A 276 -13.51 -6.44 -10.59
C ARG A 276 -14.40 -6.81 -9.39
N GLY A 277 -13.79 -7.21 -8.27
CA GLY A 277 -14.52 -7.55 -7.05
C GLY A 277 -14.84 -6.36 -6.15
N ASN A 278 -14.02 -5.30 -6.20
CA ASN A 278 -14.03 -4.23 -5.19
C ASN A 278 -14.47 -2.86 -5.72
N LEU A 279 -14.46 -2.65 -7.04
CA LEU A 279 -14.76 -1.35 -7.66
C LEU A 279 -15.98 -1.42 -8.57
N ALA A 280 -16.62 -0.26 -8.75
CA ALA A 280 -17.68 -0.11 -9.73
C ALA A 280 -17.11 -0.21 -11.15
N PRO A 281 -17.81 -0.86 -12.12
CA PRO A 281 -17.30 -1.03 -13.48
C PRO A 281 -16.89 0.27 -14.18
N GLU A 282 -17.51 1.39 -13.85
CA GLU A 282 -17.25 2.70 -14.46
C GLU A 282 -15.84 3.21 -14.13
N MET A 283 -15.28 2.81 -12.98
CA MET A 283 -13.92 3.14 -12.54
C MET A 283 -12.84 2.33 -13.26
N LEU A 284 -13.25 1.33 -14.06
CA LEU A 284 -12.36 0.37 -14.70
C LEU A 284 -12.20 0.64 -16.21
N PRO A 285 -11.04 0.28 -16.79
CA PRO A 285 -10.87 0.19 -18.23
C PRO A 285 -11.89 -0.78 -18.82
N GLU A 286 -12.34 -0.51 -20.05
CA GLU A 286 -13.41 -1.27 -20.72
C GLU A 286 -13.22 -2.79 -20.64
N ARG A 287 -11.99 -3.27 -20.85
CA ARG A 287 -11.64 -4.70 -20.81
C ARG A 287 -11.86 -5.40 -19.47
N LEU A 288 -12.02 -4.66 -18.37
CA LEU A 288 -12.21 -5.19 -17.01
C LEU A 288 -13.62 -4.91 -16.46
N ARG A 289 -14.54 -4.34 -17.25
CA ARG A 289 -15.88 -3.97 -16.76
C ARG A 289 -16.81 -5.17 -16.59
N THR A 290 -16.51 -6.31 -17.21
CA THR A 290 -17.30 -7.52 -17.04
C THR A 290 -17.22 -8.00 -15.59
N PRO A 291 -18.35 -8.13 -14.87
CA PRO A 291 -18.35 -8.62 -13.48
C PRO A 291 -17.72 -10.00 -13.36
N LEU A 292 -17.19 -10.33 -12.18
CA LEU A 292 -16.81 -11.71 -11.88
C LEU A 292 -18.08 -12.60 -11.85
N PRO A 293 -18.01 -13.84 -12.37
CA PRO A 293 -19.12 -14.78 -12.22
C PRO A 293 -19.32 -15.15 -10.75
N LYS A 294 -20.42 -15.82 -10.43
CA LYS A 294 -20.59 -16.40 -9.10
C LYS A 294 -19.57 -17.52 -8.91
N LEU A 295 -18.74 -17.39 -7.88
CA LEU A 295 -17.70 -18.36 -7.51
C LEU A 295 -18.11 -19.08 -6.23
N ASN A 296 -17.95 -20.41 -6.17
CA ASN A 296 -18.17 -21.16 -4.93
C ASN A 296 -16.85 -21.58 -4.29
N ASP A 297 -15.94 -22.14 -5.09
CA ASP A 297 -14.64 -22.62 -4.64
C ASP A 297 -13.51 -21.75 -5.22
N VAL A 298 -12.84 -20.95 -4.38
CA VAL A 298 -11.78 -20.03 -4.80
C VAL A 298 -10.46 -20.42 -4.16
N VAL A 299 -9.44 -20.62 -5.01
CA VAL A 299 -8.06 -20.85 -4.58
C VAL A 299 -7.22 -19.61 -4.88
N VAL A 300 -6.62 -19.01 -3.85
CA VAL A 300 -5.69 -17.89 -3.99
C VAL A 300 -4.28 -18.38 -3.73
N ILE A 301 -3.37 -18.18 -4.67
CA ILE A 301 -1.99 -18.65 -4.58
C ILE A 301 -1.09 -17.49 -4.16
N GLY A 302 -0.50 -17.59 -2.97
CA GLY A 302 0.38 -16.57 -2.43
C GLY A 302 0.36 -16.49 -0.90
N GLY A 303 1.04 -15.48 -0.36
CA GLY A 303 1.13 -15.24 1.08
C GLY A 303 1.53 -13.79 1.42
N GLY A 304 1.23 -12.85 0.52
CA GLY A 304 1.43 -11.42 0.74
C GLY A 304 0.13 -10.72 1.11
N ASP A 305 0.18 -9.39 1.30
CA ASP A 305 -1.02 -8.59 1.55
C ASP A 305 -2.02 -8.70 0.39
N THR A 306 -1.54 -8.70 -0.86
CA THR A 306 -2.38 -8.96 -2.03
C THR A 306 -3.15 -10.28 -1.93
N SER A 307 -2.51 -11.34 -1.40
CA SER A 307 -3.18 -12.63 -1.21
C SER A 307 -4.28 -12.53 -0.16
N MET A 308 -4.04 -11.80 0.94
CA MET A 308 -5.04 -11.56 1.99
C MET A 308 -6.21 -10.74 1.46
N ASP A 309 -5.92 -9.73 0.64
CA ASP A 309 -6.93 -8.90 0.01
C ASP A 309 -7.80 -9.75 -0.95
N CYS A 310 -7.20 -10.66 -1.72
CA CYS A 310 -7.92 -11.55 -2.63
C CYS A 310 -8.83 -12.54 -1.89
N VAL A 311 -8.33 -13.24 -0.87
CA VAL A 311 -9.16 -14.21 -0.12
C VAL A 311 -10.32 -13.53 0.60
N ARG A 312 -10.10 -12.36 1.19
CA ARG A 312 -11.14 -11.60 1.90
C ARG A 312 -12.15 -10.98 0.94
N THR A 313 -11.72 -10.62 -0.27
CA THR A 313 -12.62 -10.20 -1.36
C THR A 313 -13.48 -11.38 -1.82
N ALA A 314 -12.89 -12.56 -2.05
CA ALA A 314 -13.62 -13.75 -2.47
C ALA A 314 -14.74 -14.14 -1.48
N VAL A 315 -14.47 -14.05 -0.17
CA VAL A 315 -15.49 -14.26 0.88
C VAL A 315 -16.66 -13.29 0.71
N ARG A 316 -16.38 -12.00 0.47
CA ARG A 316 -17.41 -10.96 0.30
C ARG A 316 -18.19 -11.08 -1.01
N LEU A 317 -17.58 -11.68 -2.02
CA LEU A 317 -18.27 -12.05 -3.26
C LEU A 317 -19.15 -13.30 -3.12
N GLY A 318 -19.22 -13.90 -1.91
CA GLY A 318 -20.11 -15.01 -1.60
C GLY A 318 -19.54 -16.40 -1.90
N ALA A 319 -18.22 -16.52 -2.06
CA ALA A 319 -17.57 -17.82 -2.18
C ALA A 319 -17.79 -18.67 -0.92
N GLN A 320 -18.12 -19.95 -1.11
CA GLN A 320 -18.42 -20.89 -0.03
C GLN A 320 -17.15 -21.49 0.58
N ASN A 321 -16.15 -21.79 -0.25
CA ASN A 321 -14.85 -22.26 0.19
C ASN A 321 -13.77 -21.36 -0.41
N VAL A 322 -13.01 -20.70 0.46
CA VAL A 322 -11.86 -19.88 0.06
C VAL A 322 -10.61 -20.47 0.68
N THR A 323 -9.63 -20.83 -0.15
CA THR A 323 -8.38 -21.44 0.28
C THR A 323 -7.19 -20.60 -0.16
N CYS A 324 -6.38 -20.15 0.80
CA CYS A 324 -5.08 -19.54 0.55
C CYS A 324 -4.02 -20.64 0.48
N VAL A 325 -3.43 -20.87 -0.70
CA VAL A 325 -2.34 -21.83 -0.91
C VAL A 325 -1.01 -21.10 -0.80
N TYR A 326 -0.17 -21.52 0.16
CA TYR A 326 1.13 -20.93 0.39
C TYR A 326 2.24 -21.97 0.49
N ARG A 327 3.32 -21.76 -0.27
CA ARG A 327 4.44 -22.71 -0.38
C ARG A 327 5.32 -22.82 0.87
N ARG A 328 5.20 -21.91 1.83
CA ARG A 328 5.97 -21.91 3.10
C ARG A 328 5.03 -22.01 4.31
N THR A 329 5.54 -21.75 5.52
CA THR A 329 4.72 -21.70 6.73
C THR A 329 4.31 -20.27 7.06
N GLU A 330 3.44 -20.12 8.06
CA GLU A 330 3.01 -18.81 8.55
C GLU A 330 4.18 -17.90 8.97
N ALA A 331 5.26 -18.46 9.51
CA ALA A 331 6.42 -17.68 9.96
C ALA A 331 7.13 -16.95 8.82
N GLU A 332 7.09 -17.49 7.59
CA GLU A 332 7.71 -16.87 6.42
C GLU A 332 6.73 -16.03 5.58
N MET A 333 5.46 -15.93 5.98
CA MET A 333 4.44 -15.21 5.24
C MET A 333 4.68 -13.69 5.35
N LEU A 334 4.57 -12.99 4.21
CA LEU A 334 4.88 -11.56 4.15
C LEU A 334 3.70 -10.67 4.53
N GLY A 335 2.48 -11.12 4.21
CA GLY A 335 1.26 -10.37 4.50
C GLY A 335 1.11 -10.06 5.99
N ARG A 336 0.49 -8.92 6.27
CA ARG A 336 0.33 -8.38 7.62
C ARG A 336 -0.40 -9.35 8.55
N GLU A 337 0.05 -9.45 9.79
CA GLU A 337 -0.53 -10.40 10.75
C GLU A 337 -2.00 -10.13 11.04
N GLU A 338 -2.35 -8.85 11.17
CA GLU A 338 -3.72 -8.36 11.33
C GLU A 338 -4.65 -8.89 10.23
N GLU A 339 -4.19 -8.85 8.97
CA GLU A 339 -4.94 -9.28 7.80
C GLU A 339 -5.13 -10.79 7.74
N ARG A 340 -4.10 -11.56 8.12
CA ARG A 340 -4.20 -13.02 8.23
C ARG A 340 -5.21 -13.43 9.31
N LYS A 341 -5.18 -12.75 10.46
CA LYS A 341 -6.14 -12.98 11.53
C LYS A 341 -7.57 -12.68 11.08
N ASN A 342 -7.77 -11.53 10.41
CA ASN A 342 -9.07 -11.16 9.87
C ASN A 342 -9.58 -12.18 8.85
N ALA A 343 -8.72 -12.66 7.95
CA ALA A 343 -9.06 -13.70 6.97
C ALA A 343 -9.50 -15.02 7.63
N ARG A 344 -8.82 -15.46 8.71
CA ARG A 344 -9.21 -16.67 9.47
C ARG A 344 -10.53 -16.51 10.19
N GLU A 345 -10.72 -15.40 10.89
CA GLU A 345 -12.01 -15.05 11.51
C GLU A 345 -13.12 -15.01 10.44
N GLU A 346 -12.77 -14.63 9.21
CA GLU A 346 -13.68 -14.60 8.07
C GLU A 346 -13.95 -15.98 7.43
N GLY A 347 -13.28 -17.05 7.89
CA GLY A 347 -13.52 -18.43 7.43
C GLY A 347 -12.57 -18.90 6.32
N VAL A 348 -11.55 -18.13 5.97
CA VAL A 348 -10.54 -18.52 4.97
C VAL A 348 -9.72 -19.70 5.48
N ARG A 349 -9.59 -20.73 4.65
CA ARG A 349 -8.71 -21.88 4.91
C ARG A 349 -7.30 -21.56 4.43
N PHE A 350 -6.29 -21.94 5.21
CA PHE A 350 -4.89 -21.76 4.84
C PHE A 350 -4.27 -23.13 4.59
N GLU A 351 -3.86 -23.37 3.36
CA GLU A 351 -3.16 -24.57 2.94
C GLU A 351 -1.67 -24.25 2.79
N MET A 352 -0.96 -24.41 3.90
CA MET A 352 0.47 -24.09 4.03
C MET A 352 1.32 -25.21 3.44
N LEU A 353 2.61 -24.92 3.24
CA LEU A 353 3.57 -25.89 2.68
C LEU A 353 3.03 -26.59 1.42
N THR A 354 2.44 -25.79 0.53
CA THR A 354 1.73 -26.30 -0.65
C THR A 354 2.05 -25.44 -1.86
N LEU A 355 2.43 -26.08 -2.96
CA LEU A 355 2.71 -25.41 -4.25
C LEU A 355 1.83 -26.03 -5.34
N PRO A 356 1.10 -25.23 -6.12
CA PRO A 356 0.43 -25.69 -7.33
C PRO A 356 1.42 -26.22 -8.38
N THR A 357 1.10 -27.33 -9.01
CA THR A 357 1.89 -27.94 -10.10
C THR A 357 1.21 -27.81 -11.46
N ARG A 358 -0.13 -27.81 -11.50
CA ARG A 358 -0.94 -27.53 -12.69
C ARG A 358 -2.38 -27.15 -12.30
N ILE A 359 -3.05 -26.41 -13.17
CA ILE A 359 -4.47 -26.07 -13.05
C ILE A 359 -5.25 -26.98 -13.99
N LEU A 360 -6.31 -27.62 -13.48
CA LEU A 360 -7.10 -28.60 -14.20
C LEU A 360 -8.36 -27.95 -14.75
N GLY A 361 -8.61 -28.13 -16.04
CA GLY A 361 -9.81 -27.64 -16.73
C GLY A 361 -10.93 -28.69 -16.87
N ASP A 362 -12.16 -28.22 -17.08
CA ASP A 362 -13.29 -29.00 -17.58
C ASP A 362 -13.24 -29.15 -19.12
N GLU A 363 -14.24 -29.82 -19.70
CA GLU A 363 -14.35 -30.04 -21.15
C GLU A 363 -14.56 -28.74 -21.96
N HIS A 364 -14.87 -27.63 -21.27
CA HIS A 364 -15.11 -26.31 -21.86
C HIS A 364 -13.93 -25.35 -21.65
N GLY A 365 -12.83 -25.81 -21.06
CA GLY A 365 -11.65 -24.97 -20.81
C GLY A 365 -11.78 -24.06 -19.59
N ARG A 366 -12.70 -24.36 -18.66
CA ARG A 366 -12.84 -23.63 -17.39
C ARG A 366 -12.17 -24.36 -16.25
N VAL A 367 -11.62 -23.64 -15.30
CA VAL A 367 -11.04 -24.21 -14.07
C VAL A 367 -12.06 -25.13 -13.38
N ARG A 368 -11.59 -26.32 -12.97
CA ARG A 368 -12.33 -27.24 -12.08
C ARG A 368 -11.59 -27.60 -10.80
N ALA A 369 -10.26 -27.51 -10.81
CA ALA A 369 -9.41 -27.86 -9.67
C ALA A 369 -7.96 -27.40 -9.87
N VAL A 370 -7.18 -27.44 -8.78
CA VAL A 370 -5.74 -27.19 -8.78
C VAL A 370 -5.04 -28.44 -8.25
N GLU A 371 -4.12 -29.00 -9.03
CA GLU A 371 -3.19 -30.00 -8.53
C GLU A 371 -2.05 -29.31 -7.78
N CYS A 372 -1.76 -29.80 -6.59
CA CYS A 372 -0.75 -29.25 -5.70
C CYS A 372 0.17 -30.36 -5.21
N GLN A 373 1.35 -29.95 -4.74
CA GLN A 373 2.34 -30.80 -4.10
C GLN A 373 2.70 -30.25 -2.72
N ARG A 374 2.95 -31.14 -1.75
CA ARG A 374 3.43 -30.73 -0.44
C ARG A 374 4.88 -30.29 -0.50
N MET A 375 5.20 -29.33 0.35
CA MET A 375 6.52 -28.77 0.55
C MET A 375 7.01 -29.11 1.96
N GLN A 376 8.32 -29.10 2.14
CA GLN A 376 8.97 -29.04 3.45
C GLN A 376 9.93 -27.85 3.47
N LEU A 377 10.22 -27.30 4.64
CA LEU A 377 11.18 -26.20 4.75
C LEU A 377 12.62 -26.72 4.77
N GLY A 378 13.44 -26.22 3.86
CA GLY A 378 14.89 -26.36 3.87
C GLY A 378 15.60 -25.24 4.62
N GLU A 379 16.83 -24.97 4.21
CA GLU A 379 17.66 -23.88 4.72
C GLU A 379 17.12 -22.50 4.29
N PRO A 380 17.42 -21.42 5.05
CA PRO A 380 17.15 -20.05 4.65
C PRO A 380 17.72 -19.68 3.27
N ASP A 381 16.95 -18.90 2.49
CA ASP A 381 17.43 -18.23 1.28
C ASP A 381 18.11 -16.88 1.58
N GLU A 382 18.51 -16.16 0.55
CA GLU A 382 19.16 -14.84 0.66
C GLU A 382 18.27 -13.79 1.33
N THR A 383 16.96 -14.01 1.36
CA THR A 383 16.01 -13.14 2.08
C THR A 383 15.84 -13.56 3.55
N GLY A 384 16.58 -14.56 4.01
CA GLY A 384 16.48 -15.14 5.36
C GLY A 384 15.28 -16.09 5.55
N ARG A 385 14.43 -16.28 4.54
CA ARG A 385 13.25 -17.15 4.64
C ARG A 385 13.61 -18.57 4.22
N ARG A 386 13.11 -19.56 4.96
CA ARG A 386 13.36 -20.97 4.64
C ARG A 386 12.84 -21.35 3.25
N ARG A 387 13.67 -22.04 2.47
CA ARG A 387 13.33 -22.47 1.11
C ARG A 387 12.26 -23.57 1.14
N PRO A 388 11.21 -23.49 0.33
CA PRO A 388 10.31 -24.62 0.14
C PRO A 388 10.98 -25.69 -0.73
N ILE A 389 10.95 -26.94 -0.28
CA ILE A 389 11.49 -28.10 -0.99
C ILE A 389 10.33 -29.06 -1.27
N PRO A 390 10.11 -29.45 -2.54
CA PRO A 390 9.11 -30.46 -2.92
C PRO A 390 9.22 -31.77 -2.15
N VAL A 391 8.10 -32.32 -1.71
CA VAL A 391 8.00 -33.67 -1.15
C VAL A 391 7.50 -34.63 -2.25
N PRO A 392 8.33 -35.54 -2.78
CA PRO A 392 7.91 -36.44 -3.85
C PRO A 392 6.74 -37.36 -3.45
N GLY A 393 5.78 -37.59 -4.35
CA GLY A 393 4.65 -38.50 -4.11
C GLY A 393 3.58 -37.93 -3.18
N SER A 394 3.59 -36.62 -2.95
CA SER A 394 2.67 -35.91 -2.07
C SER A 394 1.59 -35.12 -2.81
N GLU A 395 1.42 -35.40 -4.10
CA GLU A 395 0.50 -34.70 -4.99
C GLU A 395 -0.96 -34.94 -4.57
N PHE A 396 -1.76 -33.88 -4.61
CA PHE A 396 -3.18 -33.91 -4.27
C PHE A 396 -3.93 -32.82 -5.02
N VAL A 397 -5.26 -32.88 -5.02
CA VAL A 397 -6.11 -31.96 -5.80
C VAL A 397 -7.03 -31.18 -4.87
N ILE A 398 -7.12 -29.86 -5.12
CA ILE A 398 -8.04 -28.95 -4.44
C ILE A 398 -9.11 -28.53 -5.47
N PRO A 399 -10.42 -28.82 -5.26
CA PRO A 399 -11.49 -28.31 -6.12
C PRO A 399 -11.50 -26.78 -6.17
N ALA A 400 -11.76 -26.22 -7.35
CA ALA A 400 -11.78 -24.77 -7.57
C ALA A 400 -12.63 -24.42 -8.78
N ASP A 401 -13.44 -23.37 -8.68
CA ASP A 401 -14.08 -22.70 -9.81
C ASP A 401 -13.25 -21.50 -10.29
N ALA A 402 -12.37 -20.98 -9.41
CA ALA A 402 -11.46 -19.89 -9.74
C ALA A 402 -10.11 -20.05 -9.05
N VAL A 403 -9.06 -19.62 -9.75
CA VAL A 403 -7.68 -19.54 -9.25
C VAL A 403 -7.20 -18.11 -9.37
N VAL A 404 -6.73 -17.52 -8.27
CA VAL A 404 -6.17 -16.16 -8.26
C VAL A 404 -4.67 -16.22 -8.01
N ILE A 405 -3.89 -15.75 -8.97
CA ILE A 405 -2.43 -15.71 -8.90
C ILE A 405 -1.99 -14.42 -8.20
N ALA A 406 -1.52 -14.55 -6.96
CA ALA A 406 -1.11 -13.44 -6.08
C ALA A 406 0.34 -13.63 -5.57
N ILE A 407 1.26 -13.90 -6.49
CA ILE A 407 2.66 -14.27 -6.21
C ILE A 407 3.66 -13.13 -6.39
N GLY A 408 3.18 -11.89 -6.44
CA GLY A 408 3.98 -10.68 -6.55
C GLY A 408 3.89 -10.00 -7.91
N TYR A 409 4.61 -8.88 -8.03
CA TYR A 409 4.58 -8.03 -9.20
C TYR A 409 5.99 -7.62 -9.65
N GLY A 410 6.12 -7.28 -10.92
CA GLY A 410 7.29 -6.71 -11.58
C GLY A 410 7.02 -5.31 -12.14
N ALA A 411 8.11 -4.62 -12.50
CA ALA A 411 8.04 -3.31 -13.13
C ALA A 411 7.63 -3.43 -14.61
N ASP A 412 6.88 -2.43 -15.07
CA ASP A 412 6.54 -2.27 -16.48
C ASP A 412 7.72 -1.68 -17.25
N PRO A 413 8.29 -2.37 -18.26
CA PRO A 413 9.47 -1.91 -18.96
C PRO A 413 9.19 -0.81 -19.99
N VAL A 414 7.93 -0.47 -20.28
CA VAL A 414 7.57 0.42 -21.40
C VAL A 414 8.19 1.80 -21.29
N VAL A 415 8.07 2.48 -20.15
CA VAL A 415 8.64 3.84 -19.97
C VAL A 415 10.16 3.82 -20.14
N PRO A 416 10.92 2.92 -19.46
CA PRO A 416 12.36 2.83 -19.68
C PRO A 416 12.76 2.47 -21.11
N GLN A 417 12.01 1.60 -21.80
CA GLN A 417 12.33 1.18 -23.17
C GLN A 417 12.13 2.30 -24.21
N THR A 418 11.20 3.22 -23.93
CA THR A 418 10.81 4.31 -24.84
C THR A 418 11.48 5.64 -24.47
N THR A 419 12.27 5.65 -23.39
CA THR A 419 12.96 6.85 -22.92
C THR A 419 14.47 6.65 -22.97
N SER A 420 15.13 7.35 -23.89
CA SER A 420 16.59 7.33 -23.98
C SER A 420 17.24 7.87 -22.69
N GLY A 421 18.40 7.32 -22.30
CA GLY A 421 19.19 7.82 -21.18
C GLY A 421 18.81 7.33 -19.78
N ILE A 422 17.81 6.44 -19.65
CA ILE A 422 17.43 5.80 -18.37
C ILE A 422 18.06 4.40 -18.29
N ARG A 423 18.70 4.08 -17.16
CA ARG A 423 19.19 2.73 -16.86
C ARG A 423 18.20 1.97 -16.00
N THR A 424 18.06 0.67 -16.29
CA THR A 424 17.30 -0.27 -15.47
C THR A 424 18.14 -1.47 -15.08
N ASP A 425 17.72 -2.19 -14.04
CA ASP A 425 18.26 -3.51 -13.73
C ASP A 425 17.63 -4.60 -14.63
N ARG A 426 17.93 -5.87 -14.32
CA ARG A 426 17.41 -7.04 -15.06
C ARG A 426 15.90 -7.27 -14.88
N LYS A 427 15.29 -6.67 -13.85
CA LYS A 427 13.86 -6.73 -13.54
C LYS A 427 13.10 -5.49 -14.06
N ALA A 428 13.74 -4.69 -14.92
CA ALA A 428 13.24 -3.42 -15.41
C ALA A 428 13.03 -2.34 -14.35
N LEU A 429 13.58 -2.51 -13.14
CA LEU A 429 13.54 -1.48 -12.11
C LEU A 429 14.48 -0.33 -12.47
N ILE A 430 14.00 0.91 -12.34
CA ILE A 430 14.75 2.11 -12.69
C ILE A 430 15.86 2.33 -11.68
N GLN A 431 17.09 2.54 -12.16
CA GLN A 431 18.22 2.85 -11.30
C GLN A 431 18.25 4.35 -10.99
N VAL A 432 18.32 4.67 -9.70
CA VAL A 432 18.41 6.05 -9.19
C VAL A 432 19.53 6.21 -8.17
N ASP A 433 19.95 7.45 -7.94
CA ASP A 433 20.77 7.79 -6.76
C ASP A 433 19.94 7.91 -5.48
N GLU A 434 20.58 8.23 -4.35
CA GLU A 434 19.93 8.37 -3.03
C GLU A 434 18.81 9.42 -2.99
N LYS A 435 18.84 10.39 -3.93
CA LYS A 435 17.86 11.47 -4.08
C LYS A 435 16.76 11.15 -5.09
N GLY A 436 16.77 9.97 -5.73
CA GLY A 436 15.81 9.58 -6.75
C GLY A 436 16.11 10.10 -8.16
N ARG A 437 17.33 10.58 -8.43
CA ARG A 437 17.74 11.03 -9.78
C ARG A 437 18.05 9.83 -10.65
N THR A 438 17.48 9.77 -11.85
CA THR A 438 17.84 8.76 -12.84
C THR A 438 19.16 9.13 -13.54
N THR A 439 19.64 8.26 -14.43
CA THR A 439 20.79 8.57 -15.29
C THR A 439 20.49 9.63 -16.37
N ARG A 440 19.23 10.02 -16.55
CA ARG A 440 18.81 11.07 -17.47
C ARG A 440 18.59 12.39 -16.71
N PRO A 441 19.31 13.47 -17.07
CA PRO A 441 19.08 14.78 -16.47
C PRO A 441 17.63 15.26 -16.61
N GLY A 442 17.09 15.85 -15.54
CA GLY A 442 15.70 16.29 -15.48
C GLY A 442 14.66 15.18 -15.29
N VAL A 443 15.08 13.91 -15.18
CA VAL A 443 14.19 12.77 -14.94
C VAL A 443 14.52 12.09 -13.61
N PHE A 444 13.49 11.89 -12.81
CA PHE A 444 13.53 11.34 -11.46
C PHE A 444 12.59 10.14 -11.36
N ALA A 445 12.80 9.25 -10.38
CA ALA A 445 11.92 8.12 -10.13
C ALA A 445 11.91 7.75 -8.64
N GLY A 446 10.86 7.05 -8.21
CA GLY A 446 10.71 6.61 -6.82
C GLY A 446 9.46 5.74 -6.61
N GLY A 447 9.46 4.98 -5.53
CA GLY A 447 8.44 3.97 -5.25
C GLY A 447 8.73 2.64 -5.94
N ASP A 448 7.68 1.85 -6.16
CA ASP A 448 7.84 0.43 -6.50
C ASP A 448 8.49 0.17 -7.88
N ASN A 449 8.54 1.16 -8.78
CA ASN A 449 9.29 1.04 -10.03
C ASN A 449 10.81 1.16 -9.85
N VAL A 450 11.27 1.54 -8.65
CA VAL A 450 12.68 1.55 -8.22
C VAL A 450 12.94 0.39 -7.25
N ASN A 451 12.06 0.22 -6.26
CA ASN A 451 12.30 -0.73 -5.15
C ASN A 451 11.80 -2.15 -5.44
N GLY A 452 10.94 -2.32 -6.46
CA GLY A 452 10.05 -3.47 -6.56
C GLY A 452 8.82 -3.28 -5.67
N ALA A 453 7.87 -4.22 -5.76
CA ALA A 453 6.64 -4.17 -4.96
C ALA A 453 6.96 -4.08 -3.45
N ASP A 454 6.55 -2.97 -2.83
CA ASP A 454 6.89 -2.63 -1.45
C ASP A 454 5.71 -1.89 -0.75
N LEU A 455 5.97 -1.20 0.36
CA LEU A 455 4.96 -0.54 1.20
C LEU A 455 4.56 0.84 0.66
N VAL A 456 3.30 1.23 0.90
CA VAL A 456 2.81 2.58 0.63
C VAL A 456 3.71 3.66 1.25
N VAL A 457 4.18 3.43 2.48
CA VAL A 457 5.01 4.39 3.22
C VAL A 457 6.43 4.53 2.66
N THR A 458 7.01 3.48 2.06
CA THR A 458 8.33 3.58 1.42
C THR A 458 8.23 4.33 0.10
N ALA A 459 7.16 4.08 -0.68
CA ALA A 459 6.85 4.89 -1.86
C ALA A 459 6.65 6.38 -1.54
N LEU A 460 6.00 6.69 -0.41
CA LEU A 460 5.87 8.07 0.09
C LEU A 460 7.22 8.69 0.45
N ALA A 461 8.05 7.97 1.20
CA ALA A 461 9.39 8.44 1.55
C ALA A 461 10.22 8.75 0.30
N ASP A 462 10.15 7.89 -0.72
CA ASP A 462 10.81 8.11 -2.01
C ASP A 462 10.28 9.32 -2.74
N GLY A 463 8.96 9.46 -2.82
CA GLY A 463 8.30 10.61 -3.45
C GLY A 463 8.73 11.93 -2.83
N ARG A 464 8.76 12.02 -1.49
CA ARG A 464 9.23 13.23 -0.77
C ARG A 464 10.69 13.54 -1.06
N ARG A 465 11.58 12.54 -1.04
CA ARG A 465 13.01 12.74 -1.39
C ARG A 465 13.17 13.22 -2.82
N ALA A 466 12.46 12.61 -3.76
CA ALA A 466 12.51 12.99 -5.16
C ALA A 466 11.94 14.40 -5.40
N ALA A 467 10.86 14.77 -4.72
CA ALA A 467 10.27 16.11 -4.81
C ALA A 467 11.26 17.21 -4.40
N GLU A 468 11.99 17.00 -3.30
CA GLU A 468 13.04 17.93 -2.88
C GLU A 468 14.15 18.02 -3.94
N ALA A 469 14.60 16.88 -4.47
CA ALA A 469 15.63 16.84 -5.50
C ALA A 469 15.20 17.50 -6.82
N ILE A 470 13.91 17.38 -7.19
CA ILE A 470 13.31 18.08 -8.33
C ILE A 470 13.29 19.58 -8.08
N HIS A 471 12.85 20.02 -6.90
CA HIS A 471 12.86 21.45 -6.55
C HIS A 471 14.27 22.03 -6.61
N GLU A 472 15.26 21.39 -5.96
CA GLU A 472 16.67 21.79 -6.04
C GLU A 472 17.13 21.93 -7.48
N TYR A 473 16.85 20.93 -8.33
CA TYR A 473 17.22 20.93 -9.74
C TYR A 473 16.59 22.10 -10.50
N LEU A 474 15.28 22.32 -10.37
CA LEU A 474 14.58 23.40 -11.05
C LEU A 474 15.10 24.77 -10.63
N MET A 475 15.45 24.96 -9.36
CA MET A 475 16.01 26.23 -8.87
C MET A 475 17.42 26.52 -9.41
N THR A 476 18.10 25.55 -10.01
CA THR A 476 19.36 25.79 -10.74
C THR A 476 19.16 26.25 -12.19
N LEU A 477 17.94 26.11 -12.72
CA LEU A 477 17.63 26.49 -14.09
C LEU A 477 17.32 27.99 -14.18
N PRO A 478 17.54 28.64 -15.35
CA PRO A 478 17.06 29.99 -15.57
C PRO A 478 15.55 30.08 -15.38
N ALA A 479 15.10 31.12 -14.68
CA ALA A 479 13.67 31.35 -14.44
C ALA A 479 12.89 31.35 -15.78
N PRO A 480 11.79 30.59 -15.91
CA PRO A 480 10.98 30.57 -17.11
C PRO A 480 10.45 31.97 -17.40
N ARG A 481 10.45 32.38 -18.68
CA ARG A 481 9.82 33.63 -19.07
C ARG A 481 8.31 33.49 -18.88
N ARG A 482 7.74 34.39 -18.06
CA ARG A 482 6.30 34.45 -17.78
C ARG A 482 5.47 34.67 -19.05
#